data_AF-A0A8X6YL82-F1
#
_entry.id   AF-A0A8X6YL82-F1
#
_cell.length_a   1.000
_cell.length_b   1.000
_cell.length_c   1.000
_cell.angle_alpha   90.00
_cell.angle_beta   90.00
_cell.angle_gamma   90.00
#
_symmetry.space_group_name_H-M   'P 1'
#
loop_
_entity.id
_entity.type
_entity.pdbx_description
1 polymer ?
#
loop_
_entity_poly.entity_id
_entity_poly.type
_entity_poly.pdbx_seq_one_letter_code
_entity_poly.pdbx_strand_id
1 'polypeptide(L)'
;MRVKLLHYAKLFQLANELEKTLSTTCCLFLCSQMISMYASLATYVLLDAEHITPTIVWESVPEITLIPASIIGITFCASKITSQIKNCDIYLQSLHDGLISQPKIDWKTLQLVKAMMKKRLPFMSACHVIKFTPTFIISVFGSLFTYGLLILNLKHAERK
;
A
#
# COMPACT_ATOMS: atom_id res chain seq x y z
N MET A 1 16.98 5.71 -30.51
CA MET A 1 15.50 5.55 -30.45
C MET A 1 15.07 4.17 -29.93
N ARG A 2 15.49 3.05 -30.56
CA ARG A 2 15.19 1.67 -30.08
C ARG A 2 15.57 1.41 -28.62
N VAL A 3 16.73 1.91 -28.19
CA VAL A 3 17.22 1.73 -26.81
C VAL A 3 16.24 2.32 -25.78
N LYS A 4 15.69 3.52 -26.03
CA LYS A 4 14.73 4.17 -25.11
C LYS A 4 13.41 3.39 -24.99
N LEU A 5 12.92 2.85 -26.11
CA LEU A 5 11.73 1.99 -26.12
C LEU A 5 11.96 0.68 -25.36
N LEU A 6 13.14 0.07 -25.52
CA LEU A 6 13.52 -1.16 -24.83
C LEU A 6 13.57 -0.95 -23.31
N HIS A 7 14.15 0.17 -22.86
CA HIS A 7 14.18 0.51 -21.43
C HIS A 7 12.76 0.72 -20.87
N TYR A 8 11.89 1.42 -21.60
CA TYR A 8 10.50 1.59 -21.19
C TYR A 8 9.73 0.26 -21.16
N ALA A 9 9.95 -0.61 -22.15
CA ALA A 9 9.34 -1.94 -22.18
C ALA A 9 9.79 -2.81 -20.99
N LYS A 10 11.08 -2.75 -20.62
CA LYS A 10 11.60 -3.42 -19.42
C LYS A 10 11.01 -2.83 -18.14
N LEU A 11 10.90 -1.51 -18.03
CA LEU A 11 10.26 -0.85 -16.89
C LEU A 11 8.79 -1.27 -16.75
N PHE A 12 8.07 -1.33 -17.88
CA PHE A 12 6.69 -1.77 -17.93
C PHE A 12 6.55 -3.23 -17.49
N GLN A 13 7.41 -4.12 -17.97
CA GLN A 13 7.42 -5.52 -17.55
C GLN A 13 7.71 -5.65 -16.05
N LEU A 14 8.74 -4.95 -15.57
CA LEU A 14 9.12 -4.95 -14.15
C LEU A 14 7.97 -4.45 -13.28
N ALA A 15 7.34 -3.33 -13.63
CA ALA A 15 6.22 -2.78 -12.87
C ALA A 15 5.03 -3.76 -12.80
N ASN A 16 4.76 -4.48 -13.89
CA ASN A 16 3.67 -5.44 -13.96
C ASN A 16 3.96 -6.73 -13.19
N GLU A 17 5.19 -7.24 -13.26
CA GLU A 17 5.64 -8.38 -12.44
C GLU A 17 5.64 -8.02 -10.95
N LEU A 18 6.08 -6.80 -10.62
CA LEU A 18 6.12 -6.29 -9.26
C LEU A 18 4.71 -6.12 -8.70
N GLU A 19 3.78 -5.52 -9.45
CA GLU A 19 2.37 -5.41 -9.04
C GLU A 19 1.76 -6.79 -8.83
N LYS A 20 1.88 -7.70 -9.81
CA LYS A 20 1.30 -9.05 -9.71
C LYS A 20 1.80 -9.82 -8.49
N THR A 21 3.09 -9.70 -8.18
CA THR A 21 3.72 -10.45 -7.08
C THR A 21 3.41 -9.81 -5.72
N LEU A 22 3.56 -8.48 -5.62
CA LEU A 22 3.35 -7.78 -4.36
C LEU A 22 1.87 -7.59 -4.02
N SER A 23 0.97 -7.54 -5.00
CA SER A 23 -0.46 -7.30 -4.76
C SER A 23 -1.08 -8.38 -3.89
N THR A 24 -0.86 -9.65 -4.22
CA THR A 24 -1.32 -10.78 -3.40
C THR A 24 -0.54 -10.90 -2.10
N THR A 25 0.79 -10.76 -2.16
CA THR A 25 1.66 -10.89 -0.98
C THR A 25 1.33 -9.86 0.09
N CYS A 26 1.17 -8.59 -0.30
CA CYS A 26 0.80 -7.52 0.62
C CYS A 26 -0.63 -7.69 1.13
N CYS A 27 -1.57 -8.21 0.34
CA CYS A 27 -2.92 -8.49 0.81
C CYS A 27 -2.92 -9.55 1.93
N LEU A 28 -2.27 -10.69 1.70
CA LEU A 28 -2.14 -11.76 2.69
C LEU A 28 -1.40 -11.27 3.95
N PHE A 29 -0.31 -10.51 3.76
CA PHE A 29 0.43 -9.91 4.85
C PHE A 29 -0.46 -8.97 5.68
N LEU A 30 -1.16 -8.03 5.04
CA LEU A 30 -2.08 -7.10 5.72
C LEU A 30 -3.17 -7.85 6.48
N CYS A 31 -3.81 -8.85 5.87
CA CYS A 31 -4.83 -9.66 6.53
C CYS A 31 -4.26 -10.37 7.77
N SER A 32 -3.07 -10.99 7.64
CA SER A 32 -2.40 -11.64 8.76
C SER A 32 -2.10 -10.66 9.89
N GLN A 33 -1.54 -9.49 9.57
CA GLN A 33 -1.21 -8.46 10.55
C GLN A 33 -2.45 -7.91 11.25
N MET A 34 -3.55 -7.70 10.52
CA MET A 34 -4.82 -7.26 11.10
C MET A 34 -5.40 -8.31 12.05
N ILE A 35 -5.39 -9.59 11.67
CA ILE A 35 -5.85 -10.68 12.53
C ILE A 35 -5.01 -10.73 13.81
N SER A 36 -3.68 -10.65 13.69
CA SER A 36 -2.78 -10.62 14.85
C SER A 36 -3.05 -9.43 15.77
N MET A 37 -3.24 -8.22 15.23
CA MET A 37 -3.60 -7.05 16.04
C MET A 37 -4.92 -7.25 16.78
N TYR A 38 -5.97 -7.76 16.11
CA TYR A 38 -7.27 -7.99 16.75
C TYR A 38 -7.22 -9.11 17.79
N ALA A 39 -6.46 -10.18 17.55
CA ALA A 39 -6.27 -11.27 18.49
C ALA A 39 -5.52 -10.80 19.74
N SER A 40 -4.45 -10.02 19.57
CA SER A 40 -3.71 -9.39 20.66
C SER A 40 -4.60 -8.47 21.48
N LEU A 41 -5.36 -7.60 20.81
CA LEU A 41 -6.30 -6.69 21.46
C LEU A 41 -7.39 -7.43 22.24
N ALA A 42 -7.98 -8.48 21.65
CA ALA A 42 -8.97 -9.30 22.33
C ALA A 42 -8.36 -9.97 23.57
N THR A 43 -7.15 -10.51 23.47
CA THR A 43 -6.43 -11.13 24.59
C THR A 43 -6.21 -10.15 25.73
N TYR A 44 -5.70 -8.95 25.42
CA TYR A 44 -5.51 -7.88 26.42
C TYR A 44 -6.80 -7.41 27.07
N VAL A 45 -7.85 -7.26 26.28
CA VAL A 45 -9.13 -6.77 26.80
C VAL A 45 -9.81 -7.85 27.62
N LEU A 46 -9.77 -9.13 27.22
CA LEU A 46 -10.44 -10.23 27.91
C LEU A 46 -9.72 -10.64 29.20
N LEU A 47 -8.39 -10.65 29.24
CA LEU A 47 -7.65 -10.96 30.47
C LEU A 47 -7.99 -9.97 31.58
N ASP A 48 -8.15 -10.48 32.80
CA ASP A 48 -8.23 -9.65 34.00
C ASP A 48 -6.84 -9.18 34.42
N ALA A 49 -6.79 -7.99 35.04
CA ALA A 49 -5.54 -7.32 35.41
C ALA A 49 -4.64 -8.18 36.33
N GLU A 50 -5.22 -9.12 37.09
CA GLU A 50 -4.48 -10.05 37.95
C GLU A 50 -3.72 -11.15 37.18
N HIS A 51 -4.07 -11.40 35.92
CA HIS A 51 -3.42 -12.43 35.09
C HIS A 51 -2.39 -11.86 34.11
N ILE A 52 -2.14 -10.55 34.15
CA ILE A 52 -1.12 -9.89 33.32
C ILE A 52 0.25 -10.17 33.91
N THR A 53 0.95 -11.16 33.37
CA THR A 53 2.33 -11.45 33.74
C THR A 53 3.33 -10.58 32.95
N PRO A 54 4.53 -10.31 33.50
CA PRO A 54 5.57 -9.57 32.77
C PRO A 54 5.95 -10.22 31.43
N THR A 55 5.83 -11.55 31.33
CA THR A 55 6.05 -12.32 30.11
C THR A 55 5.07 -11.94 29.00
N ILE A 56 3.76 -11.86 29.33
CA ILE A 56 2.72 -11.46 28.37
C ILE A 56 2.95 -10.03 27.87
N VAL A 57 3.36 -9.13 28.77
CA VAL A 57 3.71 -7.76 28.39
C VAL A 57 4.85 -7.75 27.38
N TRP A 58 5.93 -8.49 27.65
CA TRP A 58 7.10 -8.51 26.78
C TRP A 58 6.82 -9.12 25.39
N GLU A 59 6.03 -10.20 25.34
CA GLU A 59 5.62 -10.84 24.08
C GLU A 59 4.74 -9.93 23.23
N SER A 60 3.99 -9.03 23.86
CA SER A 60 3.04 -8.15 23.18
C SER A 60 3.62 -6.82 22.71
N VAL A 61 4.73 -6.35 23.31
CA VAL A 61 5.45 -5.16 22.83
C VAL A 61 5.71 -5.20 21.32
N PRO A 62 6.27 -6.28 20.73
CA PRO A 62 6.48 -6.34 19.29
C PRO A 62 5.16 -6.34 18.52
N GLU A 63 4.09 -6.93 19.03
CA GLU A 63 2.78 -6.89 18.36
C GLU A 63 2.22 -5.47 18.28
N ILE A 64 2.36 -4.69 19.36
CA ILE A 64 1.86 -3.32 19.46
C ILE A 64 2.73 -2.34 18.66
N THR A 65 4.01 -2.64 18.47
CA THR A 65 4.96 -1.69 17.85
C THR A 65 5.36 -2.08 16.43
N LEU A 66 5.73 -3.34 16.21
CA LEU A 66 6.26 -3.83 14.95
C LEU A 66 5.16 -4.04 13.92
N ILE A 67 3.99 -4.53 14.33
CA ILE A 67 2.87 -4.77 13.42
C ILE A 67 2.39 -3.45 12.80
N PRO A 68 2.09 -2.38 13.56
CA PRO A 68 1.70 -1.12 12.94
C PRO A 68 2.82 -0.47 12.13
N ALA A 69 4.08 -0.55 12.61
CA ALA A 69 5.23 -0.06 11.86
C ALA A 69 5.36 -0.74 10.49
N SER A 70 5.11 -2.06 10.41
CA SER A 70 5.14 -2.80 9.16
C SER A 70 4.04 -2.36 8.18
N ILE A 71 2.81 -2.14 8.67
CA ILE A 71 1.69 -1.65 7.85
C ILE A 71 1.99 -0.25 7.31
N ILE A 72 2.50 0.64 8.16
CA ILE A 72 2.90 2.00 7.77
C ILE A 72 4.01 1.94 6.72
N GLY A 73 5.06 1.15 6.96
CA GLY A 73 6.21 1.02 6.06
C GLY A 73 5.81 0.52 4.67
N ILE A 74 5.04 -0.57 4.60
CA ILE A 74 4.56 -1.12 3.32
C ILE A 74 3.66 -0.12 2.61
N THR A 75 2.72 0.50 3.32
CA THR A 75 1.79 1.48 2.73
C THR A 75 2.53 2.71 2.20
N PHE A 76 3.52 3.21 2.94
CA PHE A 76 4.34 4.34 2.53
C PHE A 76 5.18 4.01 1.29
N CYS A 77 5.85 2.85 1.28
CA CYS A 77 6.64 2.39 0.14
C CYS A 77 5.76 2.21 -1.12
N ALA A 78 4.63 1.52 -1.01
CA ALA A 78 3.71 1.31 -2.12
C ALA A 78 3.09 2.63 -2.63
N SER A 79 2.78 3.57 -1.73
CA SER A 79 2.33 4.92 -2.07
C SER A 79 3.39 5.72 -2.83
N LYS A 80 4.67 5.64 -2.40
CA LYS A 80 5.80 6.27 -3.10
C LYS A 80 5.99 5.71 -4.51
N ILE A 81 5.95 4.38 -4.67
CA ILE A 81 6.03 3.74 -6.00
C ILE A 81 4.89 4.23 -6.90
N THR A 82 3.66 4.24 -6.39
CA THR A 82 2.48 4.74 -7.12
C THR A 82 2.63 6.21 -7.53
N SER A 83 3.16 7.05 -6.64
CA SER A 83 3.43 8.46 -6.92
C SER A 83 4.46 8.63 -8.04
N GLN A 84 5.54 7.85 -8.01
CA GLN A 84 6.54 7.88 -9.09
C GLN A 84 5.97 7.42 -10.44
N ILE A 85 5.12 6.39 -10.44
CA ILE A 85 4.42 5.94 -11.64
C ILE A 85 3.53 7.05 -12.21
N LYS A 86 2.77 7.73 -11.35
CA LYS A 86 1.95 8.87 -11.75
C LYS A 86 2.79 10.03 -12.29
N ASN A 87 3.95 10.30 -11.69
CA ASN A 87 4.88 11.32 -12.20
C ASN A 87 5.44 10.97 -13.57
N CYS A 88 5.73 9.68 -13.85
CA CYS A 88 6.10 9.24 -15.19
C CYS A 88 5.00 9.51 -16.21
N ASP A 89 3.74 9.25 -15.89
CA ASP A 89 2.60 9.56 -16.77
C ASP A 89 2.47 11.07 -17.04
N ILE A 90 2.61 11.89 -16.00
CA ILE A 90 2.58 13.36 -16.13
C ILE A 90 3.75 13.85 -17.01
N TYR A 91 4.94 13.30 -16.82
CA TYR A 91 6.11 13.65 -17.62
C TYR A 91 5.94 13.25 -19.09
N LEU A 92 5.36 12.07 -19.36
CA LEU A 92 5.02 11.61 -20.70
C LEU A 92 3.99 12.53 -21.38
N GLN A 93 2.97 12.99 -20.64
CA GLN A 93 1.99 13.96 -21.13
C GLN A 93 2.65 15.31 -21.47
N SER A 94 3.44 15.85 -20.54
CA SER A 94 4.16 17.11 -20.76
C SER A 94 5.12 17.02 -21.97
N LEU A 95 5.80 15.89 -22.14
CA LEU A 95 6.67 15.65 -23.29
C LEU A 95 5.89 15.59 -24.61
N HIS A 96 4.72 14.93 -24.60
CA HIS A 96 3.83 14.87 -25.75
C HIS A 96 3.35 16.27 -26.17
N ASP A 97 2.89 17.08 -25.21
CA ASP A 97 2.35 18.42 -25.48
C ASP A 97 3.45 19.38 -25.96
N GLY A 98 4.66 19.24 -25.40
CA GLY A 98 5.84 19.95 -25.85
C GLY A 98 6.27 19.58 -27.27
N LEU A 99 6.14 18.31 -27.67
CA LEU A 99 6.48 17.84 -29.03
C LEU A 99 5.47 18.34 -30.08
N ILE A 100 4.19 18.45 -29.73
CA ILE A 100 3.15 18.98 -30.64
C ILE A 100 3.30 20.48 -30.85
N SER A 101 3.75 21.20 -29.82
CA SER A 101 3.89 22.67 -29.85
C SER A 101 5.14 23.14 -30.62
N GLN A 102 6.01 22.23 -31.07
CA GLN A 102 7.22 22.60 -31.79
C GLN A 102 6.95 22.94 -33.27
N PRO A 103 7.60 23.98 -33.82
CA PRO A 103 7.43 24.37 -35.23
C PRO A 103 7.96 23.32 -36.22
N LYS A 104 8.82 22.40 -35.76
CA LYS A 104 9.31 21.26 -36.54
C LYS A 104 9.05 19.96 -35.77
N ILE A 105 7.94 19.31 -36.10
CA ILE A 105 7.49 18.09 -35.41
C ILE A 105 8.38 16.91 -35.79
N ASP A 106 9.06 16.32 -34.80
CA ASP A 106 9.65 15.00 -34.95
C ASP A 106 8.57 13.92 -34.77
N TRP A 107 7.94 13.57 -35.89
CA TRP A 107 6.88 12.56 -35.96
C TRP A 107 7.30 11.20 -35.39
N LYS A 108 8.59 10.82 -35.51
CA LYS A 108 9.07 9.54 -34.98
C LYS A 108 9.02 9.57 -33.46
N THR A 109 9.55 10.63 -32.84
CA THR A 109 9.55 10.78 -31.38
C THR A 109 8.13 10.95 -30.83
N LEU A 110 7.26 11.68 -31.55
CA LEU A 110 5.85 11.81 -31.17
C LEU A 110 5.11 10.46 -31.19
N GLN A 111 5.28 9.64 -32.23
CA GLN A 111 4.69 8.30 -32.28
C GLN A 111 5.22 7.39 -31.16
N LEU A 112 6.50 7.52 -30.81
CA LEU A 112 7.10 6.77 -29.71
C LEU A 112 6.46 7.12 -28.36
N VAL A 113 6.35 8.41 -28.06
CA VAL A 113 5.72 8.90 -26.82
C VAL A 113 4.25 8.46 -26.76
N LYS A 114 3.53 8.56 -27.87
CA LYS A 114 2.14 8.07 -27.99
C LYS A 114 2.03 6.56 -27.74
N ALA A 115 3.00 5.77 -28.23
CA ALA A 115 3.06 4.34 -27.98
C ALA A 115 3.36 4.01 -26.49
N MET A 116 4.21 4.81 -25.83
CA MET A 116 4.48 4.69 -24.39
C MET A 116 3.23 5.05 -23.56
N MET A 117 2.56 6.16 -23.86
CA MET A 117 1.32 6.58 -23.18
C MET A 117 0.17 5.57 -23.33
N LYS A 118 0.12 4.84 -24.46
CA LYS A 118 -0.85 3.75 -24.66
C LYS A 118 -0.61 2.57 -23.72
N LYS A 119 0.64 2.36 -23.28
CA LYS A 119 1.04 1.31 -22.31
C LYS A 119 1.23 1.92 -20.93
N ARG A 120 0.14 2.29 -20.27
CA ARG A 120 0.17 2.84 -18.90
C ARG A 120 0.75 1.84 -17.91
N LEU A 121 1.65 2.32 -17.07
CA LEU A 121 2.22 1.52 -15.99
C LEU A 121 1.13 1.18 -14.95
N PRO A 122 1.11 -0.06 -14.42
CA PRO A 122 0.13 -0.48 -13.43
C PRO A 122 0.36 0.24 -12.09
N PHE A 123 -0.71 0.59 -11.39
CA PHE A 123 -0.63 1.17 -10.05
C PHE A 123 -0.49 0.08 -8.99
N MET A 124 0.24 0.34 -7.91
CA MET A 124 0.33 -0.61 -6.79
C MET A 124 -1.01 -0.72 -6.07
N SER A 125 -1.55 -1.93 -6.03
CA SER A 125 -2.76 -2.28 -5.29
C SER A 125 -2.51 -3.55 -4.49
N ALA A 126 -3.25 -3.77 -3.40
CA ALA A 126 -3.36 -5.06 -2.74
C ALA A 126 -4.63 -5.75 -3.21
N CYS A 127 -4.45 -6.89 -3.90
CA CYS A 127 -5.51 -7.69 -4.51
C CYS A 127 -6.46 -6.88 -5.43
N HIS A 128 -6.03 -5.75 -6.00
CA HIS A 128 -6.87 -4.80 -6.74
C HIS A 128 -8.02 -4.14 -5.93
N VAL A 129 -8.18 -4.50 -4.66
CA VAL A 129 -9.23 -3.97 -3.78
C VAL A 129 -8.72 -2.80 -2.95
N ILE A 130 -7.50 -2.91 -2.42
CA ILE A 130 -6.94 -1.94 -1.48
C ILE A 130 -5.90 -1.10 -2.19
N LYS A 131 -6.11 0.22 -2.22
CA LYS A 131 -5.08 1.18 -2.65
C LYS A 131 -4.23 1.58 -1.45
N PHE A 132 -2.92 1.45 -1.58
CA PHE A 132 -1.98 1.91 -0.57
C PHE A 132 -1.92 3.43 -0.54
N THR A 133 -2.78 4.04 0.27
CA THR A 133 -2.83 5.49 0.48
C THR A 133 -2.63 5.80 1.97
N PRO A 134 -2.21 7.02 2.33
CA PRO A 134 -2.19 7.43 3.73
C PRO A 134 -3.55 7.28 4.42
N THR A 135 -4.64 7.44 3.66
CA THR A 135 -6.02 7.22 4.14
C THR A 135 -6.23 5.77 4.59
N PHE A 136 -5.63 4.78 3.92
CA PHE A 136 -5.70 3.38 4.34
C PHE A 136 -5.14 3.17 5.75
N ILE A 137 -4.03 3.85 6.09
CA ILE A 137 -3.43 3.78 7.43
C ILE A 137 -4.45 4.28 8.48
N ILE A 138 -5.06 5.44 8.23
CA ILE A 138 -6.07 6.02 9.12
C ILE A 138 -7.27 5.08 9.26
N SER A 139 -7.71 4.45 8.17
CA SER A 139 -8.82 3.47 8.21
C SER A 139 -8.46 2.25 9.04
N VAL A 140 -7.24 1.71 8.91
CA VAL A 140 -6.77 0.56 9.70
C VAL A 140 -6.77 0.91 11.19
N PHE A 141 -6.10 1.99 11.59
CA PHE A 141 -6.06 2.40 13.01
C PHE A 141 -7.43 2.80 13.54
N GLY A 142 -8.23 3.48 12.74
CA GLY A 142 -9.60 3.84 13.09
C GLY A 142 -10.45 2.60 13.36
N SER A 143 -10.37 1.59 12.50
CA SER A 143 -11.06 0.31 12.71
C SER A 143 -10.57 -0.40 13.98
N LEU A 144 -9.25 -0.43 14.23
CA LEU A 144 -8.69 -1.02 15.44
C LEU A 144 -9.25 -0.33 16.69
N PHE A 145 -9.30 1.00 16.69
CA PHE A 145 -9.85 1.79 17.79
C PHE A 145 -11.35 1.53 18.00
N THR A 146 -12.15 1.57 16.93
CA THR A 146 -13.60 1.33 16.99
C THR A 146 -13.92 -0.07 17.53
N TYR A 147 -13.30 -1.11 16.99
CA TYR A 147 -13.53 -2.48 17.45
C TYR A 147 -12.95 -2.72 18.85
N GLY A 148 -11.82 -2.11 19.19
CA GLY A 148 -11.29 -2.15 20.56
C GLY A 148 -12.25 -1.58 21.59
N LEU A 149 -12.84 -0.40 21.31
CA LEU A 149 -13.87 0.19 22.15
C LEU A 149 -15.14 -0.67 22.22
N LEU A 150 -15.53 -1.31 21.11
CA LEU A 150 -16.68 -2.21 21.10
C LEU A 150 -16.46 -3.41 22.03
N ILE A 151 -15.31 -4.06 21.95
CA ILE A 151 -14.96 -5.21 22.80
C ILE A 151 -14.93 -4.79 24.28
N LEU A 152 -14.36 -3.61 24.58
CA LEU A 152 -14.36 -3.07 25.95
C LEU A 152 -15.77 -2.83 26.50
N ASN A 153 -16.66 -2.27 25.68
CA ASN A 153 -18.06 -2.06 26.08
C ASN A 153 -18.81 -3.37 26.29
N LEU A 154 -18.59 -4.37 25.44
CA LEU A 154 -19.18 -5.71 25.60
C LEU A 154 -18.72 -6.36 26.91
N LYS A 155 -17.41 -6.29 27.22
CA LYS A 155 -16.87 -6.79 28.50
C LYS A 155 -17.51 -6.08 29.70
N HIS A 156 -17.74 -4.76 29.61
CA HIS A 156 -18.39 -4.01 30.68
C HIS A 156 -19.87 -4.39 30.84
N ALA A 157 -20.57 -4.70 29.75
CA ALA A 157 -21.96 -5.13 29.79
C ALA A 157 -22.13 -6.53 30.42
N GLU A 158 -21.20 -7.45 30.22
CA GLU A 158 -21.24 -8.81 30.81
C GLU A 158 -20.94 -8.84 32.33
N ARG A 159 -20.28 -7.81 32.88
CA ARG A 159 -19.97 -7.72 34.33
C ARG A 159 -21.07 -7.08 35.18
N LYS A 160 -22.15 -6.58 34.57
CA LYS A 160 -23.30 -6.00 35.27
C LYS A 160 -24.43 -7.01 35.37
#